data_AF-A0A379UNP3-F1
#
_entry.id   AF-A0A379UNP3-F1
#
_cell.length_a   1.000
_cell.length_b   1.000
_cell.length_c   1.000
_cell.angle_alpha   90.00
_cell.angle_beta   90.00
_cell.angle_gamma   90.00
#
_symmetry.space_group_name_H-M   'P 1'
#
loop_
_entity.id
_entity.type
_entity.pdbx_description
1 polymer ?
#
loop_
_entity_poly.entity_id
_entity_poly.type
_entity_poly.pdbx_seq_one_letter_code
_entity_poly.pdbx_strand_id
1 'polypeptide(L)'
;MARSLDIGLTTVKVRNWDNTITTIPTWSLVSDSFKNWSGMSASGGRRIKRSINIDATSIHFLDDDEKQRLLTAQLLKPYLTSRHQEIDEWNKQLDAPESALNHRE
;
A
#
# COMPACT_ATOMS: atom_id res chain seq x y z
N MET A 1 21.80 27.01 -22.47
CA MET A 1 21.13 27.99 -21.59
C MET A 1 19.96 28.59 -22.36
N ALA A 2 18.73 28.43 -21.86
CA ALA A 2 17.58 29.28 -22.23
C ALA A 2 16.56 29.15 -21.09
N ARG A 3 16.20 30.29 -20.49
CA ARG A 3 15.36 30.46 -19.30
C ARG A 3 14.12 31.28 -19.67
N SER A 4 13.09 31.09 -18.83
CA SER A 4 11.83 31.82 -18.62
C SER A 4 10.74 31.82 -19.70
N LEU A 5 9.58 31.29 -19.32
CA LEU A 5 8.27 31.51 -19.95
C LEU A 5 7.64 32.76 -19.31
N ASP A 6 7.24 33.70 -20.16
CA ASP A 6 6.78 35.05 -19.81
C ASP A 6 5.55 35.07 -18.87
N ILE A 7 5.52 36.00 -17.92
CA ILE A 7 4.34 36.27 -17.06
C ILE A 7 3.71 37.57 -17.58
N GLY A 8 2.59 37.46 -18.30
CA GLY A 8 1.74 38.61 -18.59
C GLY A 8 1.01 39.03 -17.32
N LEU A 9 1.01 40.34 -17.00
CA LEU A 9 0.53 40.93 -15.73
C LEU A 9 -0.88 40.47 -15.28
N THR A 10 -1.69 39.92 -16.21
CA THR A 10 -3.10 39.56 -15.99
C THR A 10 -3.41 38.08 -16.20
N THR A 11 -2.52 37.27 -16.80
CA THR A 11 -2.82 35.88 -17.17
C THR A 11 -1.60 34.96 -17.10
N VAL A 12 -1.80 33.73 -16.60
CA VAL A 12 -0.80 32.66 -16.52
C VAL A 12 -1.16 31.56 -17.51
N LYS A 13 -0.18 31.08 -18.30
CA LYS A 13 -0.36 29.93 -19.20
C LYS A 13 0.09 28.66 -18.51
N VAL A 14 -0.77 27.64 -18.51
CA VAL A 14 -0.51 26.32 -17.93
C VAL A 14 -0.62 25.27 -19.02
N ARG A 15 0.35 24.34 -19.09
CA ARG A 15 0.27 23.16 -19.93
C ARG A 15 -0.32 22.01 -19.11
N ASN A 16 -1.43 21.46 -19.57
CA ASN A 16 -2.09 20.31 -18.96
C ASN A 16 -1.37 19.01 -19.33
N TRP A 17 -1.70 17.94 -18.60
CA TRP A 17 -1.13 16.60 -18.82
C TRP A 17 -1.47 16.02 -20.20
N ASP A 18 -2.57 16.48 -20.82
CA ASP A 18 -3.02 16.14 -22.17
C ASP A 18 -2.36 17.02 -23.26
N ASN A 19 -1.31 17.77 -22.89
CA ASN A 19 -0.55 18.72 -23.72
C ASN A 19 -1.33 19.96 -24.20
N THR A 20 -2.57 20.18 -23.77
CA THR A 20 -3.30 21.43 -24.05
C THR A 20 -2.73 22.60 -23.25
N ILE A 21 -2.80 23.83 -23.79
CA ILE A 21 -2.37 25.05 -23.10
C ILE A 21 -3.62 25.84 -22.70
N THR A 22 -3.83 26.02 -21.39
CA THR A 22 -4.93 26.80 -20.82
C THR A 22 -4.39 28.13 -20.28
N THR A 23 -5.15 29.20 -20.47
CA THR A 23 -4.83 30.53 -19.92
C THR A 23 -5.72 30.80 -18.72
N ILE A 24 -5.11 31.00 -17.55
CA ILE A 24 -5.81 31.23 -16.28
C ILE A 24 -5.56 32.69 -15.86
N PRO A 25 -6.60 33.48 -15.56
CA PRO A 25 -6.42 34.84 -15.08
C PRO A 25 -5.82 34.83 -13.66
N THR A 26 -4.97 35.82 -13.35
CA THR A 26 -4.19 35.86 -12.10
C THR A 26 -5.05 35.92 -10.84
N TRP A 27 -6.24 36.51 -10.89
CA TRP A 27 -7.14 36.59 -9.73
C TRP A 27 -7.62 35.20 -9.25
N SER A 28 -7.82 34.24 -10.16
CA SER A 28 -8.31 32.89 -9.82
C SER A 28 -7.27 32.10 -9.01
N LEU A 29 -5.98 32.42 -9.15
CA LEU A 29 -4.91 31.81 -8.36
C LEU A 29 -4.92 32.22 -6.88
N VAL A 30 -5.53 33.36 -6.57
CA VAL A 30 -5.60 33.90 -5.20
C VAL A 30 -6.96 33.59 -4.56
N SER A 31 -8.02 33.50 -5.36
CA SER A 31 -9.37 33.23 -4.86
C SER A 31 -9.69 31.75 -4.69
N ASP A 32 -9.15 30.88 -5.56
CA ASP A 32 -9.60 29.48 -5.65
C ASP A 32 -8.56 28.52 -5.08
N SER A 33 -9.03 27.49 -4.36
CA SER A 33 -8.15 26.41 -3.91
C SER A 33 -7.73 25.53 -5.09
N PHE A 34 -6.43 25.36 -5.32
CA PHE A 34 -5.89 24.47 -6.35
C PHE A 34 -5.09 23.32 -5.76
N LYS A 35 -5.04 22.18 -6.47
CA LYS A 35 -4.22 21.02 -6.08
C LYS A 35 -2.87 21.09 -6.78
N ASN A 36 -1.80 21.28 -6.02
CA ASN A 36 -0.44 21.21 -6.52
C ASN A 36 0.13 19.79 -6.37
N TRP A 37 0.24 19.07 -7.48
CA TRP A 37 0.80 17.72 -7.52
C TRP A 37 2.32 17.67 -7.70
N SER A 38 2.99 18.82 -7.88
CA SER A 38 4.44 18.91 -8.03
C SER A 38 5.16 18.39 -6.79
N GLY A 39 4.65 18.69 -5.59
CA GLY A 39 5.20 18.17 -4.33
C GLY A 39 5.07 16.65 -4.21
N MET A 40 3.95 16.08 -4.67
CA MET A 40 3.75 14.63 -4.74
C MET A 40 4.73 13.98 -5.75
N SER A 41 4.89 14.56 -6.93
CA SER A 41 5.84 14.06 -7.93
C SER A 41 7.30 14.14 -7.46
N ALA A 42 7.68 15.22 -6.76
CA ALA A 42 9.04 15.40 -6.24
C ALA A 42 9.34 14.48 -5.04
N SER A 43 8.32 14.11 -4.26
CA SER A 43 8.48 13.22 -3.10
C SER A 43 8.84 11.77 -3.47
N GLY A 44 8.71 11.38 -4.75
CA GLY A 44 8.93 10.00 -5.21
C GLY A 44 7.88 8.98 -4.74
N GLY A 45 6.96 9.37 -3.85
CA GLY A 45 5.91 8.51 -3.31
C GLY A 45 4.54 8.80 -3.90
N ARG A 46 3.72 7.75 -4.06
CA ARG A 46 2.29 7.87 -4.36
C ARG A 46 1.47 7.18 -3.29
N ARG A 47 0.42 7.84 -2.81
CA ARG A 47 -0.52 7.23 -1.88
C ARG A 47 -1.42 6.23 -2.63
N ILE A 48 -1.37 4.96 -2.23
CA ILE A 48 -2.30 3.92 -2.67
C ILE A 48 -3.25 3.62 -1.50
N LYS A 49 -4.55 3.85 -1.70
CA LYS A 49 -5.60 3.48 -0.73
C LYS A 49 -6.38 2.30 -1.29
N ARG A 50 -6.33 1.15 -0.62
CA ARG A 50 -7.08 -0.07 -0.99
C ARG A 50 -7.90 -0.52 0.21
N SER A 51 -9.14 -0.91 -0.04
CA SER A 51 -9.94 -1.69 0.91
C SER A 51 -9.71 -3.16 0.63
N ILE A 52 -9.59 -3.97 1.69
CA ILE A 52 -9.59 -5.42 1.62
C ILE A 52 -10.83 -5.88 2.37
N ASN A 53 -11.72 -6.55 1.67
CA ASN A 53 -12.95 -7.07 2.25
C ASN A 53 -12.70 -8.55 2.51
N ILE A 54 -12.88 -8.97 3.77
CA ILE A 54 -12.72 -10.35 4.19
C ILE A 54 -14.10 -10.91 4.46
N ASP A 55 -14.40 -12.07 3.87
CA ASP A 55 -15.60 -12.82 4.21
C ASP A 55 -15.37 -13.50 5.56
N ALA A 56 -16.23 -13.23 6.54
CA ALA A 56 -16.08 -13.84 7.87
C ALA A 56 -16.24 -15.37 7.81
N THR A 57 -17.00 -15.88 6.84
CA THR A 57 -17.18 -17.33 6.64
C THR A 57 -15.96 -18.01 6.03
N SER A 58 -15.00 -17.25 5.49
CA SER A 58 -13.74 -17.80 4.99
C SER A 58 -12.69 -18.01 6.09
N ILE A 59 -12.97 -17.61 7.34
CA ILE A 59 -12.03 -17.73 8.45
C ILE A 59 -12.14 -19.13 9.06
N HIS A 60 -11.06 -19.89 8.98
CA HIS A 60 -10.94 -21.22 9.56
C HIS A 60 -9.46 -21.53 9.85
N PHE A 61 -9.22 -22.60 10.61
CA PHE A 61 -7.87 -23.13 10.81
C PHE A 61 -7.37 -23.76 9.51
N LEU A 62 -6.10 -23.52 9.19
CA LEU A 62 -5.50 -24.05 7.98
C LEU A 62 -5.25 -25.54 8.12
N ASP A 63 -5.63 -26.30 7.11
CA ASP A 63 -5.19 -27.68 6.98
C ASP A 63 -3.73 -27.76 6.48
N ASP A 64 -3.16 -28.96 6.47
CA ASP A 64 -1.76 -29.16 6.08
C ASP A 64 -1.53 -28.87 4.59
N ASP A 65 -2.51 -29.13 3.72
CA ASP A 65 -2.41 -28.87 2.30
C ASP A 65 -2.41 -27.35 2.02
N GLU A 66 -3.24 -26.60 2.74
CA GLU A 66 -3.31 -25.14 2.69
C GLU A 66 -2.02 -24.49 3.22
N LYS A 67 -1.46 -25.03 4.32
CA LYS A 67 -0.14 -24.60 4.83
C LYS A 67 0.93 -24.78 3.77
N GLN A 68 1.01 -25.95 3.14
CA GLN A 68 1.97 -26.21 2.06
C GLN A 68 1.78 -25.27 0.87
N ARG A 69 0.53 -25.01 0.49
CA ARG A 69 0.21 -24.05 -0.57
C ARG A 69 0.68 -22.65 -0.23
N LEU A 70 0.48 -22.18 0.99
CA LEU A 70 0.92 -20.84 1.42
C LEU A 70 2.45 -20.70 1.46
N LEU A 71 3.17 -21.78 1.78
CA LEU A 71 4.63 -21.81 1.74
C LEU A 71 5.22 -21.64 0.33
N THR A 72 4.42 -21.84 -0.73
CA THR A 72 4.84 -21.53 -2.11
C THR A 72 4.94 -20.03 -2.38
N ALA A 73 4.25 -19.19 -1.60
CA ALA A 73 4.29 -17.74 -1.75
C ALA A 73 5.60 -17.17 -1.22
N GLN A 74 6.49 -16.71 -2.12
CA GLN A 74 7.83 -16.22 -1.76
C GLN A 74 7.84 -15.14 -0.67
N LEU A 75 6.86 -14.23 -0.68
CA LEU A 75 6.77 -13.14 0.29
C LEU A 75 6.34 -13.62 1.69
N LEU A 76 5.59 -14.71 1.77
CA LEU A 76 5.07 -15.25 3.03
C LEU A 76 5.98 -16.33 3.60
N LYS A 77 6.72 -17.05 2.75
CA LYS A 77 7.54 -18.20 3.13
C LYS A 77 8.47 -17.92 4.33
N PRO A 78 9.27 -16.84 4.38
CA PRO A 78 10.16 -16.60 5.51
C PRO A 78 9.41 -16.48 6.85
N TYR A 79 8.28 -15.77 6.83
CA TYR A 79 7.44 -15.59 8.01
C TYR A 79 6.77 -16.90 8.42
N LEU A 80 6.14 -17.61 7.49
CA LEU A 80 5.45 -18.86 7.78
C LEU A 80 6.41 -19.93 8.33
N THR A 81 7.62 -20.03 7.77
CA THR A 81 8.65 -20.95 8.27
C THR A 81 9.08 -20.61 9.70
N SER A 82 9.38 -19.34 10.00
CA SER A 82 9.79 -18.96 11.36
C SER A 82 8.67 -19.16 12.38
N ARG A 83 7.43 -18.86 12.00
CA ARG A 83 6.26 -19.02 12.88
C ARG A 83 5.98 -20.48 13.18
N HIS A 84 6.09 -21.35 12.19
CA HIS A 84 5.88 -22.79 12.38
C HIS A 84 6.91 -23.37 13.37
N GLN A 85 8.19 -22.99 13.23
CA GLN A 85 9.24 -23.42 14.17
C GLN A 85 8.98 -22.97 15.61
N GLU A 86 8.57 -21.71 15.81
CA GLU A 86 8.22 -21.18 17.14
C GLU A 86 7.06 -21.95 17.78
N ILE A 87 6.05 -22.30 16.99
CA ILE A 87 4.88 -23.08 17.44
C ILE A 87 5.29 -24.49 17.84
N ASP A 88 6.11 -25.16 17.02
CA ASP A 88 6.58 -26.52 17.30
C ASP A 88 7.45 -26.57 18.57
N GLU A 89 8.32 -25.59 18.75
CA GLU A 89 9.15 -25.49 19.97
C GLU A 89 8.31 -25.24 21.21
N TRP A 90 7.29 -24.38 21.12
CA TRP A 90 6.35 -24.14 22.21
C TRP A 90 5.59 -25.41 22.58
N ASN A 91 5.02 -26.09 21.58
CA ASN A 91 4.23 -27.31 21.79
C ASN A 91 5.08 -28.46 22.36
N LYS A 92 6.36 -28.55 21.99
CA LYS A 92 7.31 -29.53 22.58
C LYS A 92 7.64 -29.27 24.03
N GLN A 93 7.62 -28.01 24.47
CA GLN A 93 7.86 -27.65 25.88
C GLN A 93 6.63 -27.90 26.75
N LEU A 94 5.46 -28.10 26.14
CA LEU A 94 4.21 -28.34 26.84
C LEU A 94 4.13 -29.81 27.27
N ASP A 95 4.26 -30.08 28.57
CA ASP A 95 4.05 -31.41 29.16
C ASP A 95 2.54 -31.69 29.33
N ALA A 96 1.81 -31.59 28.22
CA ALA A 96 0.37 -31.83 28.18
C ALA A 96 0.03 -32.74 27.00
N PRO A 97 -0.98 -33.63 27.16
CA PRO A 97 -1.44 -34.47 26.07
C PRO A 97 -1.87 -33.63 24.86
N GLU A 98 -1.65 -34.17 23.67
CA GLU A 98 -2.01 -33.53 22.40
C GLU A 98 -3.51 -33.17 22.41
N SER A 99 -3.79 -31.88 22.30
CA SER A 99 -5.14 -31.33 22.41
C SER A 99 -5.21 -30.00 21.68
N ALA A 100 -6.20 -29.85 20.80
CA ALA A 100 -6.50 -28.61 20.08
C ALA A 100 -6.84 -27.42 21.00
N LEU A 101 -7.12 -27.68 22.28
CA LEU A 101 -7.40 -26.64 23.27
C LEU A 101 -6.13 -26.10 23.94
N ASN A 102 -5.05 -26.87 23.94
CA ASN A 102 -3.85 -26.59 24.72
C ASN A 102 -2.62 -26.30 23.84
N HIS A 103 -2.57 -26.88 22.64
CA HIS A 103 -1.50 -26.66 21.67
C HIS A 103 -1.79 -25.46 20.77
N ARG A 104 -0.73 -24.82 20.28
CA ARG A 104 -0.83 -23.71 19.32
C ARG A 104 -0.86 -24.26 17.89
N GLU A 105 -1.67 -23.65 17.03
CA GLU A 105 -1.76 -23.93 15.58
C GLU A 105 -1.50 -22.68 14.74
#